data_AF-A0A422WI74-F1
#
_entry.id   AF-A0A422WI74-F1
#
_cell.length_a   1.000
_cell.length_b   1.000
_cell.length_c   1.000
_cell.angle_alpha   90.00
_cell.angle_beta   90.00
_cell.angle_gamma   90.00
#
_symmetry.space_group_name_H-M   'P 1'
#
loop_
_entity.id
_entity.type
_entity.pdbx_description
1 polymer ?
#
loop_
_entity_poly.entity_id
_entity_poly.type
_entity_poly.pdbx_seq_one_letter_code
_entity_poly.pdbx_strand_id
1 'polypeptide(L)'
;MELLVRLGHFFEQARSDADYATFANELRRHKVSYYIYFVSTGNMNFVMANDEVVSVKSARGLLRVRAEASHCLTRAAVIRHFARAINFEQYCRDLASAGVFKWIVDLEEETRHYWSKDNTLLYKECLMPP
;
A
#
# COMPACT_ATOMS: atom_id res chain seq x y z
N MET A 1 14.80 16.97 0.50
CA MET A 1 13.63 17.44 -0.28
C MET A 1 13.45 16.64 -1.58
N GLU A 2 14.53 16.29 -2.29
CA GLU A 2 14.47 15.53 -3.56
C GLU A 2 13.91 14.09 -3.41
N LEU A 3 14.28 13.37 -2.35
CA LEU A 3 13.82 11.99 -2.11
C LEU A 3 12.30 11.89 -1.92
N LEU A 4 11.69 12.79 -1.16
CA LEU A 4 10.24 12.82 -0.90
C LEU A 4 9.42 13.01 -2.18
N VAL A 5 9.87 13.93 -3.04
CA VAL A 5 9.22 14.21 -4.32
C VAL A 5 9.34 13.01 -5.25
N ARG A 6 10.53 12.38 -5.30
CA ARG A 6 10.74 11.16 -6.08
C ARG A 6 9.89 9.99 -5.59
N LEU A 7 9.83 9.74 -4.28
CA LEU A 7 9.03 8.64 -3.71
C LEU A 7 7.53 8.79 -4.01
N GLY A 8 7.00 10.02 -3.89
CA GLY A 8 5.62 10.31 -4.28
C GLY A 8 5.39 10.04 -5.76
N HIS A 9 6.25 10.55 -6.65
CA HIS A 9 6.14 10.34 -8.08
C HIS A 9 6.26 8.88 -8.51
N PHE A 10 7.20 8.13 -7.92
CA PHE A 10 7.38 6.71 -8.20
C PHE A 10 6.18 5.87 -7.76
N PHE A 11 5.60 6.19 -6.59
CA PHE A 11 4.39 5.51 -6.16
C PHE A 11 3.22 5.78 -7.11
N GLU A 12 3.08 7.04 -7.54
CA GLU A 12 2.08 7.48 -8.50
C GLU A 12 2.22 6.76 -9.85
N GLN A 13 3.44 6.45 -10.30
CA GLN A 13 3.69 5.64 -11.49
C GLN A 13 3.42 4.14 -11.26
N ALA A 14 3.90 3.60 -10.13
CA ALA A 14 3.75 2.18 -9.79
C ALA A 14 2.27 1.76 -9.67
N ARG A 15 1.41 2.67 -9.20
CA ARG A 15 -0.04 2.43 -9.09
C ARG A 15 -0.79 2.54 -10.43
N SER A 16 -0.24 3.24 -11.42
CA SER A 16 -0.92 3.51 -12.70
C SER A 16 -0.49 2.58 -13.83
N ASP A 17 0.76 2.08 -13.87
CA ASP A 17 1.22 1.31 -15.04
C ASP A 17 2.32 0.25 -14.79
N ALA A 18 2.22 -0.47 -13.67
CA ALA A 18 2.73 -1.84 -13.55
C ALA A 18 4.26 -2.06 -13.72
N ASP A 19 5.07 -1.47 -12.84
CA ASP A 19 6.38 -2.06 -12.52
C ASP A 19 6.68 -1.98 -11.03
N TYR A 20 6.05 -2.88 -10.28
CA TYR A 20 6.36 -3.08 -8.86
C TYR A 20 7.85 -3.39 -8.66
N ALA A 21 8.49 -4.13 -9.58
CA ALA A 21 9.89 -4.50 -9.44
C ALA A 21 10.80 -3.26 -9.52
N THR A 22 10.57 -2.36 -10.48
CA THR A 22 11.28 -1.07 -10.57
C THR A 22 11.04 -0.24 -9.31
N PHE A 23 9.79 -0.14 -8.85
CA PHE A 23 9.50 0.61 -7.64
C PHE A 23 10.20 0.03 -6.40
N ALA A 24 10.08 -1.28 -6.18
CA ALA A 24 10.72 -1.98 -5.07
C ALA A 24 12.25 -1.85 -5.12
N ASN A 25 12.85 -1.91 -6.31
CA ASN A 25 14.28 -1.71 -6.49
C ASN A 25 14.71 -0.29 -6.11
N GLU A 26 13.97 0.75 -6.52
CA GLU A 26 14.26 2.12 -6.09
C GLU A 26 14.16 2.29 -4.56
N LEU A 27 13.13 1.71 -3.95
CA LEU A 27 13.00 1.71 -2.48
C LEU A 27 14.19 1.03 -1.78
N ARG A 28 14.62 -0.14 -2.29
CA ARG A 28 15.80 -0.87 -1.76
C ARG A 28 17.10 -0.09 -1.94
N ARG A 29 17.29 0.58 -3.09
CA ARG A 29 18.46 1.46 -3.33
C ARG A 29 18.53 2.58 -2.31
N HIS A 30 17.38 3.07 -1.88
CA HIS A 30 17.26 4.08 -0.83
C HIS A 30 17.20 3.51 0.60
N LYS A 31 17.49 2.21 0.80
CA LYS A 31 17.50 1.56 2.12
C LYS A 31 16.16 1.61 2.86
N VAL A 32 15.06 1.59 2.12
CA VAL A 32 13.72 1.37 2.70
C VAL A 32 13.56 -0.12 3.00
N SER A 33 13.12 -0.46 4.21
CA SER A 33 12.81 -1.83 4.63
C SER A 33 11.36 -2.19 4.29
N TYR A 34 10.43 -1.31 4.64
CA TYR A 34 9.02 -1.48 4.33
C TYR A 34 8.33 -0.13 4.18
N TYR A 35 7.14 -0.13 3.58
CA TYR A 35 6.30 1.05 3.55
C TYR A 35 4.87 0.75 3.98
N ILE A 36 4.23 1.75 4.56
CA ILE A 36 2.85 1.73 5.03
C ILE A 36 2.05 2.68 4.16
N TYR A 37 0.95 2.22 3.59
CA TYR A 37 -0.03 3.08 2.92
C TYR A 37 -1.30 3.14 3.76
N PHE A 38 -1.78 4.35 4.04
CA PHE A 38 -3.00 4.58 4.79
C PHE A 38 -4.19 4.72 3.85
N VAL A 39 -5.12 3.77 3.90
CA VAL A 39 -6.27 3.69 2.97
C VAL A 39 -7.21 4.88 3.10
N SER A 40 -7.34 5.46 4.30
CA SER A 40 -8.23 6.61 4.53
C SER A 40 -7.68 7.90 3.90
N THR A 41 -6.41 8.19 4.07
CA THR A 41 -5.80 9.47 3.65
C THR A 41 -5.04 9.39 2.34
N GLY A 42 -4.59 8.20 1.95
CA GLY A 42 -3.62 8.00 0.87
C GLY A 42 -2.17 8.33 1.28
N ASN A 43 -1.94 8.70 2.54
CA ASN A 43 -0.59 8.99 3.03
C ASN A 43 0.26 7.73 3.04
N MET A 44 1.57 7.94 2.93
CA MET A 44 2.55 6.87 2.96
C MET A 44 3.64 7.15 3.98
N ASN A 45 4.06 6.12 4.69
CA ASN A 45 5.26 6.15 5.52
C ASN A 45 6.24 5.13 4.96
N PHE A 46 7.45 5.57 4.63
CA PHE A 46 8.57 4.70 4.27
C PHE A 46 9.44 4.55 5.51
N VAL A 47 9.65 3.30 5.95
CA VAL A 47 10.51 3.00 7.09
C VAL A 47 11.83 2.48 6.55
N MET A 48 12.89 3.20 6.92
CA MET A 48 14.26 2.96 6.48
C MET A 48 14.91 1.87 7.34
N ALA A 49 16.02 1.30 6.87
CA ALA A 49 16.76 0.26 7.60
C ALA A 49 17.40 0.73 8.93
N ASN A 50 17.45 2.04 9.15
CA ASN A 50 17.90 2.68 10.40
C ASN A 50 16.72 3.16 11.28
N ASP A 51 15.50 2.67 11.02
CA ASP A 51 14.24 3.05 11.67
C ASP A 51 13.80 4.52 11.46
N GLU A 52 14.47 5.27 10.58
CA GLU A 52 13.99 6.59 10.17
C GLU A 52 12.69 6.44 9.37
N VAL A 53 11.73 7.35 9.63
CA VAL A 53 10.42 7.34 8.95
C VAL A 53 10.28 8.56 8.06
N VAL A 54 10.15 8.32 6.77
CA VAL A 54 9.90 9.34 5.76
C VAL A 54 8.42 9.32 5.38
N SER A 55 7.70 10.41 5.67
CA SER A 55 6.25 10.51 5.43
C SER A 55 5.93 11.33 4.18
N VAL A 56 5.12 10.78 3.28
CA VAL A 56 4.59 11.45 2.09
C VAL A 56 3.09 11.65 2.26
N LYS A 57 2.64 12.91 2.17
CA LYS A 57 1.22 13.27 2.24
C LYS A 57 0.60 13.16 0.85
N SER A 58 -0.57 12.55 0.78
CA SER A 58 -1.37 12.54 -0.44
C SER A 58 -2.26 13.77 -0.53
N ALA A 59 -2.50 14.27 -1.74
CA ALA A 59 -3.51 15.28 -2.02
C ALA A 59 -4.92 14.68 -2.20
N ARG A 60 -5.07 13.36 -2.07
CA ARG A 60 -6.34 12.65 -2.29
C ARG A 60 -7.36 12.99 -1.19
N GLY A 61 -8.63 13.02 -1.56
CA GLY A 61 -9.74 13.10 -0.60
C GLY A 61 -9.76 11.94 0.40
N LEU A 62 -10.36 12.19 1.56
CA LEU A 62 -10.50 11.21 2.63
C LEU A 62 -11.52 10.13 2.27
N LEU A 63 -11.17 8.87 2.53
CA LEU A 63 -12.08 7.74 2.48
C LEU A 63 -12.52 7.35 3.89
N ARG A 64 -13.82 7.13 4.06
CA ARG A 64 -14.38 6.54 5.29
C ARG A 64 -14.11 5.04 5.28
N VAL A 65 -13.29 4.57 6.21
CA VAL A 65 -13.03 3.15 6.44
C VAL A 65 -14.19 2.57 7.26
N ARG A 66 -14.72 1.41 6.82
CA ARG A 66 -15.77 0.68 7.53
C ARG A 66 -15.26 0.22 8.90
N ALA A 67 -16.12 0.25 9.92
CA ALA A 67 -15.76 -0.18 11.27
C ALA A 67 -15.58 -1.71 11.36
N GLU A 68 -16.51 -2.48 10.80
CA GLU A 68 -16.43 -3.94 10.78
C GLU A 68 -15.60 -4.40 9.59
N ALA A 69 -14.40 -4.88 9.88
CA ALA A 69 -13.49 -5.39 8.86
C ALA A 69 -13.91 -6.78 8.35
N SER A 70 -13.59 -7.06 7.08
CA SER A 70 -13.92 -8.32 6.44
C SER A 70 -12.74 -8.87 5.63
N HIS A 71 -12.26 -10.04 6.04
CA HIS A 71 -11.27 -10.83 5.29
C HIS A 71 -11.74 -11.09 3.85
N CYS A 72 -12.98 -11.55 3.68
CA CYS A 72 -13.53 -11.92 2.37
C CYS A 72 -13.58 -10.73 1.41
N LEU A 73 -14.06 -9.56 1.86
CA LEU A 73 -14.11 -8.36 1.04
C LEU A 73 -12.71 -7.83 0.72
N THR A 74 -11.78 -7.91 1.70
CA THR A 74 -10.38 -7.53 1.49
C THR A 74 -9.76 -8.38 0.38
N ARG A 75 -9.83 -9.70 0.50
CA ARG A 75 -9.31 -10.63 -0.51
C ARG A 75 -9.94 -10.39 -1.89
N ALA A 76 -11.26 -10.17 -1.95
CA ALA A 76 -11.95 -9.90 -3.22
C ALA A 76 -11.47 -8.61 -3.89
N ALA A 77 -11.29 -7.52 -3.13
CA ALA A 77 -10.76 -6.26 -3.64
C ALA A 77 -9.35 -6.42 -4.23
N VAL A 78 -8.50 -7.16 -3.53
CA VAL A 78 -7.12 -7.44 -3.94
C VAL A 78 -7.08 -8.23 -5.24
N ILE A 79 -7.81 -9.34 -5.32
CA ILE A 79 -7.88 -10.17 -6.54
C ILE A 79 -8.34 -9.33 -7.73
N ARG A 80 -9.40 -8.53 -7.57
CA ARG A 80 -9.93 -7.69 -8.67
C ARG A 80 -8.92 -6.65 -9.14
N HIS A 81 -8.17 -6.05 -8.23
CA HIS A 81 -7.17 -5.04 -8.58
C HIS A 81 -6.01 -5.66 -9.37
N PHE A 82 -5.44 -6.75 -8.88
CA PHE A 82 -4.31 -7.40 -9.54
C PHE A 82 -4.69 -8.17 -10.82
N ALA A 83 -5.95 -8.59 -10.95
CA ALA A 83 -6.51 -9.05 -12.22
C ALA A 83 -6.77 -7.91 -13.23
N ARG A 84 -6.39 -6.66 -12.92
CA ARG A 84 -6.65 -5.44 -13.71
C ARG A 84 -8.14 -5.18 -13.99
N ALA A 85 -9.04 -5.73 -13.18
CA ALA A 85 -10.48 -5.54 -13.32
C ALA A 85 -10.96 -4.21 -12.73
N ILE A 86 -10.18 -3.59 -11.84
CA ILE A 86 -10.46 -2.28 -11.23
C ILE A 86 -9.19 -1.43 -11.17
N ASN A 87 -9.35 -0.11 -11.31
CA ASN A 87 -8.24 0.83 -11.15
C ASN A 87 -7.88 1.05 -9.67
N PHE A 88 -6.77 1.76 -9.43
CA PHE A 88 -6.25 2.00 -8.07
C PHE A 88 -7.22 2.78 -7.16
N GLU A 89 -7.97 3.74 -7.71
CA GLU A 89 -8.92 4.53 -6.92
C GLU A 89 -10.09 3.65 -6.44
N GLN A 90 -10.63 2.83 -7.33
CA GLN A 90 -11.67 1.87 -6.97
C GLN A 90 -11.17 0.81 -6.01
N TYR A 91 -9.92 0.35 -6.17
CA TYR A 91 -9.28 -0.54 -5.22
C TYR A 91 -9.20 0.06 -3.82
N CYS A 92 -8.78 1.33 -3.69
CA CYS A 92 -8.79 2.02 -2.40
C CYS A 92 -10.18 2.14 -1.78
N ARG A 93 -11.23 2.40 -2.59
CA ARG A 93 -12.62 2.44 -2.13
C ARG A 93 -13.08 1.07 -1.63
N ASP A 94 -12.83 0.02 -2.40
CA ASP A 94 -13.20 -1.35 -2.05
C ASP A 94 -12.50 -1.80 -0.75
N LEU A 95 -11.22 -1.48 -0.58
CA LEU A 95 -10.47 -1.72 0.66
C LEU A 95 -11.05 -0.94 1.85
N ALA A 96 -11.38 0.34 1.67
CA ALA A 96 -12.02 1.14 2.73
C ALA A 96 -13.37 0.54 3.14
N SER A 97 -14.19 0.11 2.17
CA SER A 97 -15.47 -0.57 2.40
C SER A 97 -15.31 -1.95 3.05
N ALA A 98 -14.17 -2.61 2.86
CA ALA A 98 -13.79 -3.86 3.53
C ALA A 98 -13.25 -3.65 4.96
N GLY A 99 -13.07 -2.41 5.40
CA GLY A 99 -12.55 -2.07 6.73
C GLY A 99 -11.01 -2.07 6.83
N VAL A 100 -10.31 -2.07 5.69
CA VAL A 100 -8.85 -1.96 5.66
C VAL A 100 -8.46 -0.52 5.97
N PHE A 101 -7.67 -0.34 7.03
CA PHE A 101 -7.15 0.94 7.47
C PHE A 101 -5.80 1.27 6.81
N LYS A 102 -4.91 0.29 6.75
CA LYS A 102 -3.58 0.41 6.15
C LYS A 102 -3.17 -0.89 5.49
N TRP A 103 -2.26 -0.81 4.53
CA TRP A 103 -1.47 -1.97 4.13
C TRP A 103 0.01 -1.69 4.31
N ILE A 104 0.77 -2.74 4.59
CA ILE A 104 2.22 -2.71 4.78
C ILE A 104 2.81 -3.60 3.70
N VAL A 105 3.78 -3.07 2.96
CA VAL A 105 4.59 -3.86 2.04
C VAL A 105 5.97 -4.01 2.64
N ASP A 106 6.33 -5.24 2.92
CA ASP A 106 7.66 -5.65 3.34
C ASP A 106 8.50 -5.93 2.10
N LEU A 107 9.62 -5.21 1.94
CA LEU A 107 10.50 -5.34 0.77
C LEU A 107 11.52 -6.46 0.91
N GLU A 108 11.72 -6.99 2.12
CA GLU A 108 12.59 -8.12 2.40
C GLU A 108 11.82 -9.43 2.25
N GLU A 109 10.66 -9.54 2.89
CA GLU A 109 9.77 -10.71 2.72
C GLU A 109 9.01 -10.70 1.39
N GLU A 110 8.99 -9.56 0.69
CA GLU A 110 8.19 -9.34 -0.53
C GLU A 110 6.70 -9.66 -0.33
N THR A 111 6.18 -9.29 0.83
CA THR A 111 4.78 -9.55 1.19
C THR A 111 4.01 -8.27 1.41
N ARG A 112 2.69 -8.35 1.20
CA ARG A 112 1.76 -7.28 1.53
C ARG A 112 0.75 -7.74 2.56
N HIS A 113 0.63 -6.96 3.62
CA HIS A 113 -0.24 -7.22 4.76
C HIS A 113 -1.31 -6.13 4.86
N TYR A 114 -2.57 -6.52 4.95
CA TYR A 114 -3.71 -5.61 5.06
C TYR A 114 -4.25 -5.63 6.49
N TRP A 115 -4.40 -4.46 7.10
CA TRP A 115 -4.72 -4.32 8.51
C TRP A 115 -5.96 -3.46 8.72
N SER A 116 -6.80 -3.87 9.65
CA SER A 116 -7.89 -3.05 10.19
C SER A 116 -7.36 -1.97 11.14
N LYS A 117 -8.26 -1.08 11.58
CA LYS A 117 -7.93 0.04 12.50
C LYS A 117 -7.47 -0.43 13.88
N ASP A 118 -7.97 -1.56 14.36
CA ASP A 118 -7.59 -2.22 15.61
C ASP A 118 -6.35 -3.13 15.47
N ASN A 119 -5.61 -3.02 14.37
CA ASN A 119 -4.42 -3.82 14.05
C ASN A 119 -4.69 -5.33 13.95
N THR A 120 -5.87 -5.74 13.50
CA THR A 120 -6.13 -7.12 13.10
C THR A 120 -5.64 -7.35 11.65
N LEU A 121 -4.87 -8.42 11.43
CA LEU A 121 -4.44 -8.81 10.08
C LEU A 121 -5.65 -9.37 9.32
N LEU A 122 -6.03 -8.70 8.24
CA LEU A 122 -7.17 -9.06 7.40
C LEU A 122 -6.78 -9.94 6.24
N TYR A 123 -5.62 -9.72 5.62
CA TYR A 123 -5.16 -10.51 4.48
C TYR A 123 -3.65 -10.37 4.32
N LYS A 124 -2.98 -11.42 3.81
CA LYS A 124 -1.57 -11.44 3.42
C LYS A 124 -1.45 -12.02 2.02
N GLU A 125 -0.60 -11.42 1.20
CA GLU A 125 -0.23 -11.95 -0.12
C GLU A 125 1.28 -11.81 -0.36
N CYS A 126 1.83 -12.67 -1.22
CA CYS A 126 3.18 -12.54 -1.74
C CYS A 126 3.14 -11.71 -3.02
N LEU A 127 4.10 -10.79 -3.16
CA LEU A 127 4.18 -9.87 -4.29
C LEU A 127 4.95 -10.44 -5.47
N MET A 128 5.73 -11.51 -5.24
CA MET A 128 6.31 -12.34 -6.28
C MET A 128 5.70 -13.75 -6.23
N PRO A 129 5.30 -14.34 -7.37
CA PRO A 129 5.04 -15.77 -7.43
C PRO A 129 6.35 -16.55 -7.17
N PRO A 130 6.28 -17.75 -6.57
CA PRO A 130 7.44 -18.62 -6.39
C PRO A 130 8.08 -19.06 -7.71
#